data_AF-F9Q0H2-F1
#
_entry.id   AF-F9Q0H2-F1
#
_cell.length_a   1.000
_cell.length_b   1.000
_cell.length_c   1.000
_cell.angle_alpha   90.00
_cell.angle_beta   90.00
_cell.angle_gamma   90.00
#
_symmetry.space_group_name_H-M   'P 1'
#
loop_
_entity.id
_entity.type
_entity.pdbx_description
1 polymer ?
#
loop_
_entity_poly.entity_id
_entity_poly.type
_entity_poly.pdbx_seq_one_letter_code
_entity_poly.pdbx_strand_id
1 'polypeptide(L)'
;MSSKFEILMNQIGVSDQLRQDPALVNASIERVVVHKISKIWEFHFVFSNILPIEIFLELKKGLSEEFSKTGNQAVFEIKALSQEFSNELLQAYYKEAFSEGPCASQGFKSLYQNLQVRAEGNQLFIEGSEVIDKEHFKKNHLPNLTKQLEKFGFPAFVCQIEKNDALTQEQEAAFHMENKQIVQAANEEALRAMEQLEQMAPPPVEEKPAFDFQAKKAAAKSKLDKAEVTQMIDVTTEENRLVFEGVVFDVEHKVTRTGRVLINFKMTDYTSSFSMQKWVKNEEEAQKFDIIKKILGFVFVGM
;
A
#
# COMPACT_ATOMS: atom_id res chain seq x y z
N MET A 1 -27.88 -11.77 -39.57
CA MET A 1 -28.26 -10.83 -38.51
C MET A 1 -27.12 -10.79 -37.53
N SER A 2 -26.54 -9.63 -37.24
CA SER A 2 -25.45 -9.53 -36.26
C SER A 2 -25.97 -9.86 -34.86
N SER A 3 -25.18 -10.61 -34.09
CA SER A 3 -25.51 -10.93 -32.71
C SER A 3 -25.52 -9.66 -31.82
N LYS A 4 -26.22 -9.69 -30.69
CA LYS A 4 -26.21 -8.56 -29.72
C LYS A 4 -24.78 -8.23 -29.26
N PHE A 5 -23.94 -9.26 -29.17
CA PHE A 5 -22.53 -9.10 -28.82
C PHE A 5 -21.77 -8.35 -29.93
N GLU A 6 -21.91 -8.73 -31.19
CA GLU A 6 -21.30 -8.00 -32.32
C GLU A 6 -21.72 -6.53 -32.38
N ILE A 7 -22.99 -6.22 -32.10
CA ILE A 7 -23.47 -4.84 -32.05
C ILE A 7 -22.73 -4.05 -30.95
N LEU A 8 -22.57 -4.65 -29.76
CA LEU A 8 -21.82 -4.04 -28.67
C LEU A 8 -20.34 -3.83 -29.05
N MET A 9 -19.70 -4.84 -29.64
CA MET A 9 -18.30 -4.76 -30.09
C MET A 9 -18.10 -3.64 -31.12
N ASN A 10 -19.04 -3.46 -32.04
CA ASN A 10 -19.03 -2.34 -32.97
C ASN A 10 -19.19 -0.99 -32.26
N GLN A 11 -20.04 -0.92 -31.24
CA GLN A 11 -20.28 0.31 -30.48
C GLN A 11 -19.04 0.74 -29.68
N ILE A 12 -18.38 -0.20 -28.99
CA ILE A 12 -17.20 0.10 -28.17
C ILE A 12 -15.93 0.35 -29.00
N GLY A 13 -15.99 0.18 -30.33
CA GLY A 13 -14.89 0.52 -31.23
C GLY A 13 -13.66 -0.38 -31.11
N VAL A 14 -13.84 -1.65 -30.72
CA VAL A 14 -12.73 -2.62 -30.64
C VAL A 14 -12.05 -2.83 -31.99
N SER A 15 -10.74 -3.10 -31.93
CA SER A 15 -9.90 -3.36 -33.10
C SER A 15 -10.41 -4.58 -33.89
N ASP A 16 -10.19 -4.58 -35.21
CA ASP A 16 -10.60 -5.70 -36.06
C ASP A 16 -9.80 -6.97 -35.74
N GLN A 17 -8.57 -6.82 -35.23
CA GLN A 17 -7.74 -7.93 -34.74
C GLN A 17 -8.41 -8.62 -33.55
N LEU A 18 -8.88 -7.85 -32.56
CA LEU A 18 -9.57 -8.39 -31.40
C LEU A 18 -10.86 -9.12 -31.79
N ARG A 19 -11.63 -8.57 -32.74
CA ARG A 19 -12.90 -9.20 -33.18
C ARG A 19 -12.71 -10.57 -33.83
N GLN A 20 -11.56 -10.80 -34.46
CA GLN A 20 -11.24 -12.07 -35.10
C GLN A 20 -10.60 -13.07 -34.13
N ASP A 21 -10.37 -12.67 -32.87
CA ASP A 21 -9.78 -13.54 -31.89
C ASP A 21 -10.66 -14.77 -31.62
N PRO A 22 -10.09 -15.99 -31.63
CA PRO A 22 -10.82 -17.23 -31.35
C PRO A 22 -11.61 -17.21 -30.04
N ALA A 23 -11.15 -16.48 -29.02
CA ALA A 23 -11.83 -16.37 -27.73
C ALA A 23 -13.20 -15.68 -27.82
N LEU A 24 -13.44 -14.88 -28.87
CA LEU A 24 -14.69 -14.13 -29.06
C LEU A 24 -15.68 -14.78 -30.04
N VAL A 25 -15.29 -15.86 -30.74
CA VAL A 25 -16.12 -16.47 -31.82
C VAL A 25 -17.51 -16.91 -31.34
N ASN A 26 -17.60 -17.44 -30.12
CA ASN A 26 -18.86 -17.90 -29.50
C ASN A 26 -19.31 -16.98 -28.36
N ALA A 27 -18.83 -15.74 -28.34
CA ALA A 27 -19.21 -14.79 -27.31
C ALA A 27 -20.67 -14.36 -27.46
N SER A 28 -21.38 -14.29 -26.34
CA SER A 28 -22.77 -13.84 -26.33
C SER A 28 -23.11 -13.02 -25.08
N ILE A 29 -24.19 -12.23 -25.18
CA ILE A 29 -24.74 -11.49 -24.05
C ILE A 29 -25.96 -12.26 -23.56
N GLU A 30 -25.87 -12.84 -22.36
CA GLU A 30 -26.98 -13.55 -21.73
C GLU A 30 -28.09 -12.57 -21.35
N ARG A 31 -27.72 -11.49 -20.66
CA ARG A 31 -28.62 -10.41 -20.28
C ARG A 31 -27.88 -9.10 -20.02
N VAL A 32 -28.64 -8.00 -20.06
CA VAL A 32 -28.19 -6.65 -19.69
C VAL A 32 -29.16 -6.08 -18.68
N VAL A 33 -28.66 -5.59 -17.54
CA VAL A 33 -29.44 -4.96 -16.48
C VAL A 33 -29.11 -3.47 -16.44
N VAL A 34 -30.13 -2.62 -16.49
CA VAL A 34 -29.96 -1.17 -16.50
C VAL A 34 -30.46 -0.57 -15.20
N HIS A 35 -29.54 -0.11 -14.37
CA HIS A 35 -29.82 0.56 -13.11
C HIS A 35 -29.99 2.06 -13.33
N LYS A 36 -31.22 2.49 -13.60
CA LYS A 36 -31.54 3.88 -13.99
C LYS A 36 -31.11 4.94 -12.98
N ILE A 37 -31.17 4.61 -11.67
CA ILE A 37 -30.87 5.55 -10.59
C ILE A 37 -29.35 5.72 -10.43
N SER A 38 -28.61 4.62 -10.36
CA SER A 38 -27.14 4.64 -10.23
C SER A 38 -26.41 4.88 -11.55
N LYS A 39 -27.13 4.92 -12.68
CA LYS A 39 -26.58 5.03 -14.05
C LYS A 39 -25.61 3.90 -14.40
N ILE A 40 -25.86 2.70 -13.86
CA ILE A 40 -25.02 1.53 -14.09
C ILE A 40 -25.67 0.61 -15.12
N TRP A 41 -24.88 0.19 -16.11
CA TRP A 41 -25.22 -0.87 -17.04
C TRP A 41 -24.41 -2.11 -16.67
N GLU A 42 -25.11 -3.19 -16.34
CA GLU A 42 -24.53 -4.45 -15.92
C GLU A 42 -24.72 -5.49 -17.02
N PHE A 43 -23.62 -5.95 -17.60
CA PHE A 43 -23.60 -6.93 -18.68
C PHE A 43 -23.25 -8.32 -18.14
N HIS A 44 -23.99 -9.34 -18.56
CA HIS A 44 -23.63 -10.73 -18.30
C HIS A 44 -23.22 -11.38 -19.60
N PHE A 45 -21.91 -11.60 -19.75
CA PHE A 45 -21.31 -12.20 -20.94
C PHE A 45 -21.12 -13.70 -20.76
N VAL A 46 -21.21 -14.43 -21.87
CA VAL A 46 -20.89 -15.85 -21.94
C VAL A 46 -19.81 -16.06 -22.99
N PHE A 47 -18.72 -16.69 -22.59
CA PHE A 47 -17.59 -17.05 -23.46
C PHE A 47 -17.33 -18.56 -23.43
N SER A 48 -16.68 -19.09 -24.47
CA SER A 48 -16.34 -20.53 -24.51
C SER A 48 -15.32 -20.91 -23.45
N ASN A 49 -14.27 -20.11 -23.29
CA ASN A 49 -13.20 -20.32 -22.31
C ASN A 49 -13.03 -19.07 -21.44
N ILE A 50 -12.23 -19.17 -20.39
CA ILE A 50 -11.75 -17.99 -19.68
C ILE A 50 -10.98 -17.12 -20.69
N LEU A 51 -11.32 -15.83 -20.74
CA LEU A 51 -10.72 -14.92 -21.71
C LEU A 51 -9.22 -14.76 -21.45
N PRO A 52 -8.40 -14.60 -22.50
CA PRO A 52 -7.07 -14.03 -22.36
C PRO A 52 -7.14 -12.64 -21.71
N ILE A 53 -6.19 -12.33 -20.82
CA ILE A 53 -6.22 -11.09 -20.04
C ILE A 53 -6.20 -9.83 -20.93
N GLU A 54 -5.49 -9.87 -22.05
CA GLU A 54 -5.41 -8.75 -23.00
C GLU A 54 -6.79 -8.40 -23.57
N ILE A 55 -7.55 -9.42 -23.96
CA ILE A 55 -8.91 -9.28 -24.50
C ILE A 55 -9.86 -8.75 -23.44
N PHE A 56 -9.73 -9.25 -22.21
CA PHE A 56 -10.52 -8.75 -21.09
C PHE A 56 -10.26 -7.28 -20.81
N LEU A 57 -8.99 -6.85 -20.79
CA LEU A 57 -8.62 -5.46 -20.56
C LEU A 57 -9.12 -4.54 -21.68
N GLU A 58 -9.04 -4.97 -22.94
CA GLU A 58 -9.59 -4.24 -24.08
C GLU A 58 -11.11 -4.10 -23.99
N LEU A 59 -11.82 -5.20 -23.67
CA LEU A 59 -13.27 -5.18 -23.47
C LEU A 59 -13.66 -4.23 -22.33
N LYS A 60 -12.96 -4.34 -21.19
CA LYS A 60 -13.17 -3.48 -20.01
C LYS A 60 -12.96 -2.00 -20.35
N LYS A 61 -11.87 -1.69 -21.05
CA LYS A 61 -11.54 -0.34 -21.49
C LYS A 61 -12.61 0.20 -22.44
N GLY A 62 -12.96 -0.53 -23.49
CA GLY A 62 -13.95 -0.11 -24.48
C GLY A 62 -15.33 0.15 -23.86
N LEU A 63 -15.77 -0.72 -22.93
CA LEU A 63 -17.02 -0.51 -22.18
C LEU A 63 -16.96 0.74 -21.30
N SER A 64 -15.86 0.93 -20.57
CA SER A 64 -15.68 2.10 -19.71
C SER A 64 -15.68 3.41 -20.52
N GLU A 65 -14.92 3.46 -21.61
CA GLU A 65 -14.80 4.64 -22.48
C GLU A 65 -16.12 4.97 -23.19
N GLU A 66 -16.85 3.97 -23.71
CA GLU A 66 -18.08 4.21 -24.45
C GLU A 66 -19.24 4.65 -23.54
N PHE A 67 -19.41 4.00 -22.38
CA PHE A 67 -20.54 4.32 -21.49
C PHE A 67 -20.29 5.61 -20.70
N SER A 68 -19.03 5.93 -20.38
CA SER A 68 -18.68 7.18 -19.70
C SER A 68 -19.01 8.43 -20.52
N LYS A 69 -19.02 8.36 -21.87
CA LYS A 69 -19.48 9.47 -22.76
C LYS A 69 -20.91 9.93 -22.44
N THR A 70 -21.73 9.03 -21.94
CA THR A 70 -23.13 9.30 -21.57
C THR A 70 -23.34 9.53 -20.07
N GLY A 71 -22.24 9.54 -19.30
CA GLY A 71 -22.27 9.62 -17.84
C GLY A 71 -22.79 8.34 -17.18
N ASN A 72 -22.76 7.22 -17.89
CA ASN A 72 -23.10 5.90 -17.37
C ASN A 72 -21.83 5.11 -17.02
N GLN A 73 -21.93 4.18 -16.09
CA GLN A 73 -20.87 3.24 -15.76
C GLN A 73 -21.23 1.85 -16.31
N ALA A 74 -20.31 1.23 -17.04
CA ALA A 74 -20.45 -0.16 -17.45
C ALA A 74 -19.73 -1.07 -16.43
N VAL A 75 -20.45 -2.07 -15.93
CA VAL A 75 -19.90 -3.19 -15.16
C VAL A 75 -20.31 -4.48 -15.84
N PHE A 76 -19.54 -5.55 -15.65
CA PHE A 76 -19.87 -6.81 -16.29
C PHE A 76 -19.40 -8.01 -15.48
N GLU A 77 -20.08 -9.13 -15.73
CA GLU A 77 -19.76 -10.45 -15.21
C GLU A 77 -19.63 -11.41 -16.39
N ILE A 78 -18.69 -12.34 -16.26
CA ILE A 78 -18.36 -13.31 -17.30
C ILE A 78 -18.72 -14.70 -16.79
N LYS A 79 -19.34 -15.48 -17.67
CA LYS A 79 -19.53 -16.91 -17.52
C LYS A 79 -18.74 -17.65 -18.60
N ALA A 80 -17.71 -18.39 -18.20
CA ALA A 80 -16.97 -19.26 -19.11
C ALA A 80 -17.59 -20.66 -19.13
N LEU A 81 -17.84 -21.20 -20.33
CA LEU A 81 -18.41 -22.55 -20.49
C LEU A 81 -17.38 -23.64 -20.16
N SER A 82 -16.12 -23.43 -20.55
CA SER A 82 -14.97 -24.22 -20.15
C SER A 82 -14.26 -23.55 -18.98
N GLN A 83 -13.86 -24.37 -18.01
CA GLN A 83 -13.14 -23.97 -16.81
C GLN A 83 -11.65 -24.36 -16.88
N GLU A 84 -11.14 -24.56 -18.10
CA GLU A 84 -9.72 -24.80 -18.36
C GLU A 84 -8.97 -23.47 -18.46
N PHE A 85 -7.89 -23.34 -17.69
CA PHE A 85 -7.03 -22.16 -17.68
C PHE A 85 -5.62 -22.53 -17.21
N SER A 86 -4.63 -21.69 -17.55
CA SER A 86 -3.26 -21.81 -17.04
C SER A 86 -3.09 -21.00 -15.75
N ASN A 87 -2.13 -21.40 -14.91
CA ASN A 87 -1.77 -20.62 -13.72
C ASN A 87 -1.22 -19.23 -14.08
N GLU A 88 -0.59 -19.08 -15.25
CA GLU A 88 -0.15 -17.78 -15.76
C GLU A 88 -1.32 -16.83 -16.01
N LEU A 89 -2.40 -17.35 -16.62
CA LEU A 89 -3.62 -16.59 -16.86
C LEU A 89 -4.27 -16.20 -15.53
N LEU A 90 -4.39 -17.16 -14.60
CA LEU A 90 -4.89 -16.91 -13.25
C LEU A 90 -4.09 -15.80 -12.54
N GLN A 91 -2.76 -15.84 -12.61
CA GLN A 91 -1.88 -14.85 -12.01
C GLN A 91 -2.11 -13.44 -12.58
N ALA A 92 -2.36 -13.34 -13.89
CA ALA A 92 -2.65 -12.07 -14.54
C ALA A 92 -4.01 -11.50 -14.07
N TYR A 93 -5.05 -12.34 -14.02
CA TYR A 93 -6.36 -11.95 -13.50
C TYR A 93 -6.35 -11.64 -12.00
N TYR A 94 -5.54 -12.36 -11.24
CA TYR A 94 -5.34 -12.10 -9.82
C TYR A 94 -4.83 -10.67 -9.60
N LYS A 95 -3.81 -10.24 -10.35
CA LYS A 95 -3.30 -8.86 -10.29
C LYS A 95 -4.37 -7.84 -10.68
N GLU A 96 -5.16 -8.14 -11.72
CA GLU A 96 -6.26 -7.29 -12.18
C GLU A 96 -7.40 -7.19 -11.16
N ALA A 97 -7.63 -8.21 -10.34
CA ALA A 97 -8.66 -8.18 -9.29
C ALA A 97 -8.45 -7.04 -8.27
N PHE A 98 -7.21 -6.55 -8.09
CA PHE A 98 -6.87 -5.42 -7.21
C PHE A 98 -6.87 -4.06 -7.92
N SER A 99 -7.25 -4.00 -9.20
CA SER A 99 -7.33 -2.72 -9.91
C SER A 99 -8.52 -1.89 -9.40
N GLU A 100 -9.64 -2.55 -9.11
CA GLU A 100 -10.94 -1.91 -8.84
C GLU A 100 -11.77 -2.71 -7.81
N GLY A 101 -12.78 -2.05 -7.23
CA GLY A 101 -13.75 -2.69 -6.34
C GLY A 101 -13.22 -2.93 -4.91
N PRO A 102 -13.80 -3.90 -4.16
CA PRO A 102 -13.49 -4.10 -2.73
C PRO A 102 -12.06 -4.59 -2.49
N CYS A 103 -11.41 -5.18 -3.50
CA CYS A 103 -10.03 -5.63 -3.43
C CYS A 103 -9.02 -4.48 -3.63
N ALA A 104 -9.45 -3.31 -4.10
CA ALA A 104 -8.56 -2.17 -4.35
C ALA A 104 -8.17 -1.37 -3.08
N SER A 105 -8.60 -1.81 -1.90
CA SER A 105 -8.23 -1.14 -0.63
C SER A 105 -6.72 -1.17 -0.42
N GLN A 106 -6.13 -0.03 0.00
CA GLN A 106 -4.68 0.16 0.01
C GLN A 106 -3.94 -0.93 0.80
N GLY A 107 -4.42 -1.27 2.01
CA GLY A 107 -3.79 -2.29 2.85
C GLY A 107 -3.93 -3.71 2.30
N PHE A 108 -5.03 -4.04 1.64
CA PHE A 108 -5.19 -5.37 1.03
C PHE A 108 -4.33 -5.48 -0.23
N LYS A 109 -4.38 -4.46 -1.09
CA LYS A 109 -3.60 -4.40 -2.33
C LYS A 109 -2.10 -4.47 -2.08
N SER A 110 -1.56 -3.71 -1.12
CA SER A 110 -0.12 -3.70 -0.86
C SER A 110 0.42 -5.05 -0.38
N LEU A 111 -0.39 -5.81 0.35
CA LEU A 111 0.01 -7.09 0.92
C LEU A 111 -0.20 -8.26 -0.05
N TYR A 112 -1.29 -8.23 -0.82
CA TYR A 112 -1.73 -9.39 -1.60
C TYR A 112 -1.44 -9.30 -3.10
N GLN A 113 -1.39 -8.11 -3.71
CA GLN A 113 -1.35 -7.96 -5.18
C GLN A 113 -0.14 -8.67 -5.84
N ASN A 114 1.01 -8.66 -5.18
CA ASN A 114 2.26 -9.18 -5.73
C ASN A 114 2.52 -10.65 -5.34
N LEU A 115 1.59 -11.28 -4.61
CA LEU A 115 1.72 -12.68 -4.23
C LEU A 115 1.51 -13.59 -5.44
N GLN A 116 2.24 -14.71 -5.43
CA GLN A 116 2.05 -15.76 -6.42
C GLN A 116 0.82 -16.59 -6.06
N VAL A 117 0.05 -16.97 -7.07
CA VAL A 117 -1.14 -17.80 -6.90
C VAL A 117 -1.12 -19.00 -7.84
N ARG A 118 -1.60 -20.12 -7.32
CA ARG A 118 -1.75 -21.37 -8.07
C ARG A 118 -3.13 -21.97 -7.78
N ALA A 119 -3.77 -22.53 -8.80
CA ALA A 119 -5.02 -23.25 -8.63
C ALA A 119 -4.78 -24.76 -8.69
N GLU A 120 -5.34 -25.50 -7.74
CA GLU A 120 -5.49 -26.95 -7.85
C GLU A 120 -6.95 -27.33 -7.61
N GLY A 121 -7.64 -27.71 -8.69
CA GLY A 121 -9.08 -27.92 -8.67
C GLY A 121 -9.83 -26.65 -8.25
N ASN A 122 -10.58 -26.72 -7.15
CA ASN A 122 -11.33 -25.58 -6.61
C ASN A 122 -10.59 -24.85 -5.47
N GLN A 123 -9.32 -25.15 -5.25
CA GLN A 123 -8.51 -24.47 -4.24
C GLN A 123 -7.60 -23.45 -4.92
N LEU A 124 -7.62 -22.21 -4.42
CA LEU A 124 -6.70 -21.16 -4.81
C LEU A 124 -5.65 -21.01 -3.72
N PHE A 125 -4.44 -21.45 -3.99
CA PHE A 125 -3.31 -21.27 -3.08
C PHE A 125 -2.67 -19.91 -3.37
N ILE A 126 -2.51 -19.12 -2.31
CA ILE A 126 -1.86 -17.82 -2.32
C ILE A 126 -0.58 -17.98 -1.51
N GLU A 127 0.56 -17.84 -2.16
CA GLU A 127 1.87 -17.95 -1.51
C GLU A 127 2.18 -16.65 -0.78
N GLY A 128 2.31 -16.71 0.55
CA GLY A 128 2.52 -15.53 1.37
C GLY A 128 3.26 -15.82 2.68
N SER A 129 3.78 -14.76 3.30
CA SER A 129 4.41 -14.81 4.62
C SER A 129 3.37 -15.06 5.73
N GLU A 130 3.81 -15.59 6.87
CA GLU A 130 2.99 -15.83 8.06
C GLU A 130 2.29 -14.56 8.58
N VAL A 131 2.86 -13.38 8.31
CA VAL A 131 2.27 -12.08 8.69
C VAL A 131 0.96 -11.79 7.94
N ILE A 132 0.78 -12.39 6.77
CA ILE A 132 -0.39 -12.22 5.89
C ILE A 132 -1.53 -13.15 6.34
N ASP A 133 -1.21 -14.24 7.06
CA ASP A 133 -2.15 -15.21 7.60
C ASP A 133 -2.84 -14.73 8.91
N LYS A 134 -3.41 -13.52 8.88
CA LYS A 134 -4.25 -13.02 9.97
C LYS A 134 -5.72 -13.35 9.69
N GLU A 135 -6.45 -13.85 10.69
CA GLU A 135 -7.88 -14.21 10.59
C GLU A 135 -8.76 -13.11 9.97
N HIS A 136 -8.40 -11.84 10.22
CA HIS A 136 -9.13 -10.68 9.69
C HIS A 136 -9.15 -10.67 8.15
N PHE A 137 -8.02 -10.94 7.49
CA PHE A 137 -7.96 -10.96 6.03
C PHE A 137 -8.66 -12.18 5.44
N LYS A 138 -8.52 -13.34 6.11
CA LYS A 138 -9.24 -14.57 5.75
C LYS A 138 -10.75 -14.40 5.74
N LYS A 139 -11.32 -13.72 6.75
CA LYS A 139 -12.78 -13.55 6.88
C LYS A 139 -13.34 -12.40 6.04
N ASN A 140 -12.62 -11.28 5.92
CA ASN A 140 -13.17 -10.06 5.33
C ASN A 140 -12.74 -9.82 3.88
N HIS A 141 -11.54 -10.24 3.48
CA HIS A 141 -10.95 -9.85 2.21
C HIS A 141 -10.87 -11.01 1.19
N LEU A 142 -10.51 -12.22 1.63
CA LEU A 142 -10.45 -13.38 0.73
C LEU A 142 -11.79 -13.71 0.05
N PRO A 143 -12.97 -13.61 0.72
CA PRO A 143 -14.23 -13.84 0.03
C PRO A 143 -14.53 -12.81 -1.07
N ASN A 144 -14.04 -11.57 -0.93
CA ASN A 144 -14.18 -10.56 -1.96
C ASN A 144 -13.31 -10.87 -3.19
N LEU A 145 -12.11 -11.40 -2.96
CA LEU A 145 -11.24 -11.88 -4.03
C LEU A 145 -11.88 -13.03 -4.80
N THR A 146 -12.39 -14.06 -4.10
CA THR A 146 -13.10 -15.18 -4.75
C THR A 146 -14.25 -14.67 -5.61
N LYS A 147 -15.08 -13.78 -5.07
CA LYS A 147 -16.20 -13.18 -5.82
C LYS A 147 -15.74 -12.42 -7.06
N GLN A 148 -14.60 -11.72 -7.01
CA GLN A 148 -14.09 -11.04 -8.20
C GLN A 148 -13.57 -12.00 -9.26
N LEU A 149 -12.87 -13.07 -8.86
CA LEU A 149 -12.44 -14.10 -9.80
C LEU A 149 -13.65 -14.80 -10.44
N GLU A 150 -14.69 -15.11 -9.66
CA GLU A 150 -15.95 -15.64 -10.18
C GLU A 150 -16.58 -14.71 -11.23
N LYS A 151 -16.58 -13.39 -11.01
CA LYS A 151 -17.05 -12.42 -12.00
C LYS A 151 -16.21 -12.37 -13.28
N PHE A 152 -14.95 -12.78 -13.23
CA PHE A 152 -14.11 -12.91 -14.41
C PHE A 152 -14.33 -14.24 -15.16
N GLY A 153 -15.17 -15.14 -14.62
CA GLY A 153 -15.52 -16.42 -15.23
C GLY A 153 -14.79 -17.63 -14.67
N PHE A 154 -13.95 -17.43 -13.66
CA PHE A 154 -13.28 -18.53 -12.94
C PHE A 154 -14.26 -19.31 -12.06
N PRO A 155 -13.89 -20.54 -11.65
CA PRO A 155 -14.72 -21.31 -10.73
C PRO A 155 -14.69 -20.69 -9.33
N ALA A 156 -15.67 -21.06 -8.51
CA ALA A 156 -15.74 -20.66 -7.11
C ALA A 156 -14.56 -21.27 -6.32
N PHE A 157 -13.54 -20.46 -6.06
CA PHE A 157 -12.34 -20.88 -5.36
C PHE A 157 -12.47 -20.82 -3.84
N VAL A 158 -11.92 -21.82 -3.17
CA VAL A 158 -11.61 -21.78 -1.73
C VAL A 158 -10.17 -21.31 -1.57
N CYS A 159 -9.98 -20.08 -1.09
CA CYS A 159 -8.67 -19.50 -0.87
C CYS A 159 -7.94 -20.19 0.30
N GLN A 160 -6.71 -20.63 0.05
CA GLN A 160 -5.77 -21.14 1.04
C GLN A 160 -4.49 -20.33 0.99
N ILE A 161 -3.95 -20.00 2.15
CA ILE A 161 -2.66 -19.33 2.25
C ILE A 161 -1.61 -20.42 2.46
N GLU A 162 -0.68 -20.55 1.52
CA GLU A 162 0.42 -21.47 1.62
C GLU A 162 1.68 -20.71 2.04
N LYS A 163 2.32 -21.19 3.11
CA LYS A 163 3.58 -20.63 3.58
C LYS A 163 4.67 -21.07 2.62
N ASN A 164 5.29 -20.13 1.93
CA ASN A 164 6.47 -20.42 1.11
C ASN A 164 7.72 -19.86 1.81
N ASP A 165 8.38 -20.69 2.63
CA ASP A 165 9.57 -20.32 3.40
C ASP A 165 10.77 -19.91 2.53
N ALA A 166 10.78 -20.28 1.23
CA ALA A 166 11.86 -19.94 0.30
C ALA A 166 11.84 -18.45 -0.12
N LEU A 167 10.65 -17.84 -0.25
CA LEU A 167 10.49 -16.41 -0.56
C LEU A 167 10.89 -15.52 0.63
N THR A 168 10.68 -16.01 1.85
CA THR A 168 11.08 -15.32 3.09
C THR A 168 12.59 -15.13 3.14
N GLN A 169 13.38 -16.15 2.77
CA GLN A 169 14.85 -16.07 2.79
C GLN A 169 15.41 -15.16 1.69
N GLU A 170 14.81 -15.16 0.50
CA GLU A 170 15.28 -14.33 -0.62
C GLU A 170 14.96 -12.84 -0.41
N GLN A 171 13.77 -12.54 0.15
CA GLN A 171 13.39 -11.18 0.53
C GLN A 171 14.17 -10.68 1.76
N GLU A 172 14.42 -11.52 2.77
CA GLU A 172 15.30 -11.19 3.88
C GLU A 172 16.74 -10.92 3.40
N ALA A 173 17.26 -11.73 2.48
CA ALA A 173 18.59 -11.53 1.92
C ALA A 173 18.70 -10.22 1.12
N ALA A 174 17.69 -9.90 0.30
CA ALA A 174 17.63 -8.64 -0.45
C ALA A 174 17.51 -7.43 0.49
N PHE A 175 16.63 -7.51 1.49
CA PHE A 175 16.46 -6.46 2.49
C PHE A 175 17.72 -6.25 3.34
N HIS A 176 18.39 -7.33 3.76
CA HIS A 176 19.67 -7.25 4.48
C HIS A 176 20.78 -6.66 3.61
N MET A 177 20.78 -6.92 2.31
CA MET A 177 21.76 -6.36 1.38
C MET A 177 21.54 -4.86 1.18
N GLU A 178 20.29 -4.43 0.98
CA GLU A 178 19.92 -3.02 0.84
C GLU A 178 20.19 -2.24 2.13
N ASN A 179 19.83 -2.78 3.30
CA ASN A 179 20.15 -2.15 4.59
C ASN A 179 21.66 -2.03 4.82
N LYS A 180 22.44 -3.05 4.46
CA LYS A 180 23.91 -2.99 4.56
C LYS A 180 24.49 -1.88 3.68
N GLN A 181 23.96 -1.69 2.47
CA GLN A 181 24.41 -0.63 1.57
C GLN A 181 24.06 0.77 2.10
N ILE A 182 22.84 0.95 2.64
CA ILE A 182 22.42 2.23 3.23
C ILE A 182 23.27 2.55 4.47
N VAL A 183 23.49 1.58 5.35
CA VAL A 183 24.32 1.76 6.55
C VAL A 183 25.77 2.06 6.18
N GLN A 184 26.34 1.39 5.16
CA GLN A 184 27.68 1.70 4.68
C GLN A 184 27.78 3.11 4.09
N ALA A 185 26.83 3.52 3.24
CA ALA A 185 26.80 4.85 2.66
C ALA A 185 26.68 5.94 3.74
N ALA A 186 25.80 5.73 4.72
CA ALA A 186 25.64 6.65 5.84
C ALA A 186 26.90 6.73 6.72
N ASN A 187 27.59 5.61 6.94
CA ASN A 187 28.82 5.58 7.73
C ASN A 187 30.00 6.24 6.99
N GLU A 188 30.11 6.05 5.67
CA GLU A 188 31.10 6.74 4.83
C GLU A 188 30.85 8.25 4.74
N GLU A 189 29.59 8.68 4.71
CA GLU A 189 29.23 10.10 4.72
C GLU A 189 29.50 10.73 6.08
N ALA A 190 29.19 10.04 7.18
CA ALA A 190 29.50 10.48 8.53
C ALA A 190 31.01 10.61 8.77
N LEU A 191 31.81 9.65 8.29
CA LEU A 191 33.27 9.71 8.38
C LEU A 191 33.84 10.90 7.61
N ARG A 192 33.35 11.13 6.37
CA ARG A 192 33.76 12.29 5.57
C ARG A 192 33.37 13.63 6.22
N ALA A 193 32.22 13.70 6.87
CA ALA A 193 31.80 14.88 7.60
C ALA A 193 32.69 15.14 8.84
N MET A 194 33.10 14.10 9.56
CA MET A 194 34.04 14.24 10.70
C MET A 194 35.43 14.68 10.23
N GLU A 195 35.96 14.12 9.14
CA GLU A 195 37.26 14.51 8.59
C GLU A 195 37.26 15.97 8.12
N GLN A 196 36.16 16.45 7.54
CA GLN A 196 36.02 17.87 7.15
C GLN A 196 35.96 18.80 8.37
N LEU A 197 35.30 18.38 9.46
CA LEU A 197 35.25 19.14 10.71
C LEU A 197 36.61 19.19 11.43
N GLU A 198 37.38 18.10 11.40
CA GLU A 198 38.75 18.07 11.95
C GLU A 198 39.71 18.94 11.13
N GLN A 199 39.56 19.00 9.80
CA GLN A 199 40.35 19.90 8.96
C GLN A 199 39.98 21.38 9.13
N MET A 200 38.77 21.67 9.63
CA MET A 200 38.31 23.02 9.96
C MET A 200 38.53 23.39 11.44
N ALA A 201 39.11 22.51 12.26
CA ALA A 201 39.40 22.80 13.66
C ALA A 201 40.57 23.80 13.77
N PRO A 202 40.37 25.00 14.36
CA PRO A 202 41.46 25.93 14.59
C PRO A 202 42.42 25.41 15.68
N PRO A 203 43.71 25.78 15.64
CA PRO A 203 44.70 25.31 16.62
C PRO A 203 44.36 25.73 18.06
N PRO A 204 44.83 24.99 19.08
CA PRO A 204 44.48 25.25 20.47
C PRO A 204 45.06 26.60 20.91
N VAL A 205 44.19 27.53 21.28
CA VAL A 205 44.60 28.83 21.83
C VAL A 205 44.84 28.68 23.33
N GLU A 206 46.04 29.07 23.77
CA GLU A 206 46.52 29.08 25.14
C GLU A 206 45.64 29.89 26.12
N GLU A 207 45.64 29.42 27.37
CA GLU A 207 44.97 30.01 28.54
C GLU A 207 45.45 31.44 28.88
N LYS A 208 44.50 32.32 29.27
CA LYS A 208 44.65 33.36 30.32
C LYS A 208 43.28 34.00 30.67
N PRO A 209 43.14 34.67 31.84
CA PRO A 209 42.20 34.22 32.85
C PRO A 209 40.91 35.06 32.99
N ALA A 210 39.95 34.41 33.65
CA ALA A 210 38.68 34.83 34.23
C ALA A 210 38.26 36.31 34.18
N PHE A 211 37.05 36.52 33.65
CA PHE A 211 36.14 37.55 34.14
C PHE A 211 34.80 36.88 34.50
N ASP A 212 34.43 37.00 35.77
CA ASP A 212 33.22 36.45 36.36
C ASP A 212 32.05 37.41 36.09
N PHE A 213 30.97 36.90 35.50
CA PHE A 213 29.66 37.54 35.58
C PHE A 213 28.62 36.46 35.83
N GLN A 214 28.28 36.31 37.10
CA GLN A 214 27.10 35.57 37.54
C GLN A 214 25.84 36.09 36.84
N ALA A 215 25.25 35.25 35.99
CA ALA A 215 23.83 35.29 35.71
C ALA A 215 23.34 33.87 35.44
N LYS A 216 22.61 33.33 36.42
CA LYS A 216 21.88 32.07 36.36
C LYS A 216 21.09 31.95 35.04
N LYS A 217 21.53 31.04 34.17
CA LYS A 217 20.61 30.24 33.35
C LYS A 217 21.05 28.80 33.47
N ALA A 218 20.28 28.03 34.24
CA ALA A 218 20.30 26.58 34.18
C ALA A 218 19.92 26.17 32.75
N ALA A 219 20.90 26.03 31.88
CA ALA A 219 20.76 25.21 30.70
C ALA A 219 20.66 23.77 31.22
N ALA A 220 19.43 23.28 31.33
CA ALA A 220 19.17 21.86 31.49
C ALA A 220 19.82 21.16 30.28
N LYS A 221 21.04 20.64 30.48
CA LYS A 221 21.66 19.72 29.53
C LYS A 221 20.69 18.54 29.42
N SER A 222 19.97 18.46 28.30
CA SER A 222 19.19 17.30 27.94
C SER A 222 20.14 16.11 27.82
N LYS A 223 20.22 15.31 28.89
CA LYS A 223 20.79 13.97 28.84
C LYS A 223 19.89 13.12 27.94
N LEU A 224 20.11 13.20 26.62
CA LEU A 224 19.45 12.38 25.62
C LEU A 224 20.40 11.46 24.85
N ASP A 225 21.72 11.64 24.97
CA ASP A 225 22.70 10.84 24.22
C ASP A 225 22.89 9.39 24.71
N LYS A 226 22.05 8.89 25.62
CA LYS A 226 22.16 7.52 26.18
C LYS A 226 20.80 6.86 26.48
N ALA A 227 19.73 7.24 25.80
CA ALA A 227 18.47 6.51 25.92
C ALA A 227 18.47 5.37 24.90
N GLU A 228 18.26 4.13 25.34
CA GLU A 228 18.08 2.99 24.45
C GLU A 228 16.77 3.16 23.67
N VAL A 229 16.84 3.01 22.35
CA VAL A 229 15.67 3.11 21.47
C VAL A 229 14.82 1.86 21.66
N THR A 230 13.60 2.03 22.16
CA THR A 230 12.64 0.95 22.40
C THR A 230 11.77 0.74 21.15
N GLN A 231 11.54 -0.52 20.74
CA GLN A 231 10.59 -0.83 19.66
C GLN A 231 9.15 -0.60 20.12
N MET A 232 8.28 -0.13 19.23
CA MET A 232 6.90 0.21 19.57
C MET A 232 6.07 -1.00 20.02
N ILE A 233 6.42 -2.21 19.58
CA ILE A 233 5.76 -3.45 20.00
C ILE A 233 6.01 -3.81 21.48
N ASP A 234 7.17 -3.41 22.02
CA ASP A 234 7.56 -3.72 23.40
C ASP A 234 6.98 -2.72 24.41
N VAL A 235 6.37 -1.63 23.92
CA VAL A 235 5.68 -0.62 24.74
C VAL A 235 4.31 -1.16 25.16
N THR A 236 4.31 -1.93 26.25
CA THR A 236 3.11 -2.57 26.82
C THR A 236 2.54 -1.83 28.04
N THR A 237 3.28 -0.85 28.59
CA THR A 237 2.95 -0.12 29.81
C THR A 237 2.94 1.39 29.60
N GLU A 238 2.11 2.11 30.36
CA GLU A 238 2.13 3.58 30.42
C GLU A 238 3.39 4.06 31.16
N GLU A 239 4.53 4.05 30.47
CA GLU A 239 5.78 4.61 30.99
C GLU A 239 5.92 6.09 30.63
N ASN A 240 6.34 6.89 31.62
CA ASN A 240 6.43 8.34 31.49
C ASN A 240 7.58 8.82 30.59
N ARG A 241 8.50 7.95 30.17
CA ARG A 241 9.67 8.34 29.36
C ARG A 241 10.19 7.23 28.46
N LEU A 242 9.62 7.12 27.27
CA LEU A 242 10.09 6.22 26.22
C LEU A 242 10.70 7.02 25.07
N VAL A 243 11.76 6.47 24.48
CA VAL A 243 12.39 6.95 23.25
C VAL A 243 12.22 5.86 22.21
N PHE A 244 11.55 6.18 21.11
CA PHE A 244 11.33 5.27 20.00
C PHE A 244 11.49 6.03 18.69
N GLU A 245 11.98 5.34 17.67
CA GLU A 245 12.17 5.88 16.33
C GLU A 245 11.10 5.31 15.39
N GLY A 246 10.59 6.12 14.47
CA GLY A 246 9.57 5.68 13.53
C GLY A 246 9.28 6.68 12.44
N VAL A 247 8.46 6.25 11.49
CA VAL A 247 7.99 7.05 10.35
C VAL A 247 6.62 7.62 10.66
N VAL A 248 6.47 8.94 10.53
CA VAL A 248 5.19 9.63 10.68
C VAL A 248 4.42 9.49 9.36
N PHE A 249 3.25 8.84 9.41
CA PHE A 249 2.44 8.59 8.21
C PHE A 249 1.15 9.44 8.16
N ASP A 250 0.74 9.99 9.30
CA ASP A 250 -0.47 10.82 9.39
C ASP A 250 -0.26 11.96 10.39
N VAL A 251 -0.68 13.17 10.01
CA VAL A 251 -0.57 14.38 10.84
C VAL A 251 -1.82 15.23 10.64
N GLU A 252 -2.54 15.50 11.73
CA GLU A 252 -3.70 16.38 11.76
C GLU A 252 -3.46 17.57 12.68
N HIS A 253 -3.87 18.75 12.22
CA HIS A 253 -3.69 20.01 12.92
C HIS A 253 -5.06 20.51 13.36
N LYS A 254 -5.21 20.79 14.66
CA LYS A 254 -6.44 21.36 15.23
C LYS A 254 -6.13 22.61 16.02
N VAL A 255 -6.54 23.76 15.50
CA VAL A 255 -6.42 25.05 16.20
C VAL A 255 -7.60 25.22 17.15
N THR A 256 -7.32 25.47 18.42
CA THR A 256 -8.37 25.75 19.42
C THR A 256 -8.80 27.21 19.35
N ARG A 257 -10.01 27.50 19.86
CA ARG A 257 -10.53 28.88 19.98
C ARG A 257 -9.66 29.81 20.83
N THR A 258 -8.70 29.25 21.57
CA THR A 258 -7.73 29.95 22.43
C THR A 258 -6.37 30.19 21.75
N GLY A 259 -6.22 29.86 20.46
CA GLY A 259 -4.99 30.06 19.69
C GLY A 259 -3.90 29.00 19.94
N ARG A 260 -4.19 27.94 20.71
CA ARG A 260 -3.26 26.81 20.89
C ARG A 260 -3.47 25.81 19.76
N VAL A 261 -2.39 25.19 19.31
CA VAL A 261 -2.42 24.19 18.24
C VAL A 261 -2.25 22.82 18.88
N LEU A 262 -3.21 21.92 18.66
CA LEU A 262 -3.09 20.50 18.94
C LEU A 262 -2.64 19.80 17.65
N ILE A 263 -1.49 19.13 17.72
CA ILE A 263 -0.97 18.31 16.64
C ILE A 263 -1.22 16.86 17.03
N ASN A 264 -2.12 16.19 16.30
CA ASN A 264 -2.25 14.75 16.35
C ASN A 264 -1.31 14.19 15.28
N PHE A 265 -0.44 13.25 15.63
CA PHE A 265 0.35 12.54 14.63
C PHE A 265 0.32 11.04 14.93
N LYS A 266 0.33 10.24 13.86
CA LYS A 266 0.48 8.80 13.96
C LYS A 266 1.84 8.40 13.41
N MET A 267 2.53 7.58 14.20
CA MET A 267 3.87 7.10 13.89
C MET A 267 3.88 5.58 13.92
N THR A 268 4.69 4.98 13.07
CA THR A 268 4.92 3.54 13.03
C THR A 268 6.40 3.24 12.86
N ASP A 269 6.89 2.22 13.54
CA ASP A 269 8.21 1.62 13.34
C ASP A 269 8.11 0.31 12.52
N TYR A 270 6.95 0.08 11.88
CA TYR A 270 6.55 -1.15 11.19
C TYR A 270 6.29 -2.37 12.09
N THR A 271 6.64 -2.31 13.39
CA THR A 271 6.30 -3.35 14.38
C THR A 271 4.98 -3.04 15.07
N SER A 272 4.70 -1.77 15.33
CA SER A 272 3.45 -1.27 15.88
C SER A 272 3.19 0.17 15.42
N SER A 273 2.09 0.77 15.86
CA SER A 273 1.74 2.15 15.53
C SER A 273 1.14 2.87 16.72
N PHE A 274 1.60 4.08 16.99
CA PHE A 274 1.07 4.95 18.05
C PHE A 274 0.38 6.18 17.48
N SER A 275 -0.73 6.57 18.12
CA SER A 275 -1.36 7.88 17.93
C SER A 275 -0.93 8.79 19.07
N MET A 276 -0.29 9.91 18.74
CA MET A 276 0.33 10.81 19.69
C MET A 276 -0.23 12.23 19.55
N GLN A 277 -0.20 12.97 20.65
CA GLN A 277 -0.73 14.32 20.76
C GLN A 277 0.32 15.27 21.32
N LYS A 278 0.57 16.39 20.61
CA LYS A 278 1.41 17.48 21.11
C LYS A 278 0.64 18.79 21.11
N TRP A 279 0.64 19.44 22.27
CA TRP A 279 0.14 20.81 22.42
C TRP A 279 1.27 21.79 22.15
N VAL A 280 1.06 22.70 21.19
CA VAL A 280 1.99 23.77 20.83
C VAL A 280 1.34 25.12 21.16
N LYS A 281 2.12 26.03 21.72
CA LYS A 281 1.63 27.34 22.20
C LYS A 281 1.55 28.38 21.08
N ASN A 282 2.38 28.28 20.05
CA ASN A 282 2.52 29.28 18.99
C ASN A 282 2.38 28.67 17.57
N GLU A 283 1.75 29.41 16.66
CA GLU A 283 1.52 28.99 15.26
C GLU A 283 2.82 28.94 14.45
N GLU A 284 3.80 29.79 14.74
CA GLU A 284 5.15 29.73 14.15
C GLU A 284 5.93 28.46 14.52
N GLU A 285 5.71 27.92 15.73
CA GLU A 285 6.30 26.62 16.11
C GLU A 285 5.56 25.47 15.43
N ALA A 286 4.24 25.57 15.23
CA ALA A 286 3.46 24.56 14.52
C ALA A 286 3.91 24.39 13.05
N GLN A 287 4.32 25.48 12.37
CA GLN A 287 4.87 25.40 11.01
C GLN A 287 6.21 24.65 10.93
N LYS A 288 7.02 24.64 12.01
CA LYS A 288 8.21 23.78 12.06
C LYS A 288 7.84 22.29 12.11
N PHE A 289 6.63 21.97 12.58
CA PHE A 289 6.09 20.61 12.58
C PHE A 289 5.49 20.21 11.22
N ASP A 290 5.17 21.14 10.31
CA ASP A 290 4.80 20.79 8.92
C ASP A 290 5.99 20.20 8.13
N ILE A 291 7.22 20.55 8.50
CA ILE A 291 8.46 19.99 7.93
C ILE A 291 8.65 18.51 8.36
N ILE A 292 7.93 18.03 9.38
CA ILE A 292 8.06 16.67 9.94
C ILE A 292 7.61 15.58 8.97
N LYS A 293 6.83 15.93 7.93
CA LYS A 293 6.53 14.99 6.84
C LYS A 293 7.77 14.46 6.11
N LYS A 294 8.97 15.05 6.32
CA LYS A 294 10.17 14.73 5.53
C LYS A 294 11.42 14.31 6.30
N ILE A 295 11.39 14.21 7.63
CA ILE A 295 12.60 13.89 8.41
C ILE A 295 12.44 12.53 9.10
N LEU A 296 13.32 11.59 8.74
CA LEU A 296 13.54 10.33 9.45
C LEU A 296 14.10 10.64 10.85
N GLY A 297 13.47 10.08 11.89
CA GLY A 297 14.01 10.05 13.24
C GLY A 297 13.54 11.20 14.13
N PHE A 298 12.47 10.96 14.89
CA PHE A 298 12.09 11.80 16.01
C PHE A 298 12.32 11.07 17.32
N VAL A 299 13.18 11.64 18.17
CA VAL A 299 13.25 11.23 19.57
C VAL A 299 12.17 11.95 20.34
N PHE A 300 11.13 11.23 20.75
CA PHE A 300 10.17 11.75 21.69
C PHE A 300 10.62 11.45 23.12
N VAL A 301 10.39 12.41 24.02
CA VAL A 301 10.58 12.24 25.46
C VAL A 301 9.24 12.57 26.06
N GLY A 302 8.52 11.55 26.51
CA GLY A 302 7.31 11.73 27.32
C GLY A 302 7.64 12.62 28.52
N MET A 303 6.71 13.52 28.84
CA MET A 303 6.70 14.30 30.08
C MET A 303 5.29 14.22 30.65
#